data_AF-A0A9W8YNP4-F1
#
_entry.id   AF-A0A9W8YNP4-F1
#
_cell.length_a   1.000
_cell.length_b   1.000
_cell.length_c   1.000
_cell.angle_alpha   90.00
_cell.angle_beta   90.00
_cell.angle_gamma   90.00
#
_symmetry.space_group_name_H-M   'P 1'
#
loop_
_entity.id
_entity.type
_entity.pdbx_description
1 polymer ?
#
loop_
_entity_poly.entity_id
_entity_poly.type
_entity_poly.pdbx_seq_one_letter_code
_entity_poly.pdbx_strand_id
1 'polypeptide(L)'
;MASPHQLPAGLSPDSIDVVSEAATIFARVQYTPSADTADSANKIAPRDMPTATDPLKHKLQNARAALHTLPDITRTIPEQEAEIKLVQAKIERQRAALQKLKEFGLQFAAESATKGDGDVEMSGTAAGGAEGAQGGNSSG
;
A
#
# COMPACT_ATOMS: atom_id res chain seq x y z
N MET A 1 -2.20 -2.64 -10.15
CA MET A 1 -1.62 -3.71 -9.32
C MET A 1 -0.79 -3.03 -8.24
N ALA A 2 -1.37 -2.82 -7.05
CA ALA A 2 -0.71 -2.09 -5.97
C ALA A 2 0.32 -3.00 -5.28
N SER A 3 1.58 -2.57 -5.22
CA SER A 3 2.68 -3.32 -4.62
C SER A 3 2.41 -3.61 -3.13
N PRO A 4 2.70 -4.83 -2.65
CA PRO A 4 2.49 -5.18 -1.25
C PRO A 4 3.51 -4.47 -0.36
N HIS A 5 2.99 -3.68 0.59
CA HIS A 5 3.60 -3.25 1.87
C HIS A 5 5.11 -2.92 1.87
N GLN A 6 5.60 -2.18 0.88
CA GLN A 6 6.89 -1.51 1.07
C GLN A 6 6.70 -0.45 2.14
N LEU A 7 7.37 -0.64 3.27
CA LEU A 7 7.44 0.37 4.32
C LEU A 7 8.01 1.65 3.69
N PRO A 8 7.42 2.83 3.98
CA PRO A 8 7.94 4.09 3.45
C PRO A 8 9.40 4.26 3.87
N ALA A 9 10.21 4.91 3.03
CA ALA A 9 11.67 4.98 3.20
C ALA A 9 12.14 5.49 4.58
N GLY A 10 11.31 6.24 5.30
CA GLY A 10 11.57 6.71 6.68
C GLY A 10 11.30 5.68 7.80
N LEU A 11 10.77 4.50 7.48
CA LEU A 11 10.50 3.41 8.43
C LEU A 11 11.35 2.15 8.18
N SER A 12 12.43 2.29 7.39
CA SER A 12 13.44 1.24 7.25
C SER A 12 14.14 1.01 8.61
N PRO A 13 14.53 -0.23 8.96
CA PRO A 13 15.26 -0.55 10.20
C PRO A 13 16.45 0.39 10.46
N ASP A 14 17.21 0.72 9.42
CA ASP A 14 18.37 1.63 9.51
C ASP A 14 17.99 3.10 9.76
N SER A 15 16.78 3.51 9.37
CA SER A 15 16.29 4.88 9.59
C SER A 15 15.72 5.08 11.01
N ILE A 16 15.41 3.99 11.70
CA ILE A 16 14.84 3.99 13.06
C ILE A 16 15.93 3.75 14.13
N ASP A 17 17.13 3.29 13.78
CA ASP A 17 18.26 3.11 14.71
C ASP A 17 18.93 4.43 15.16
N VAL A 18 18.10 5.39 15.57
CA VAL A 18 18.51 6.67 16.14
C VAL A 18 19.11 6.52 17.54
N VAL A 19 18.81 5.41 18.24
CA VAL A 19 19.29 5.15 19.60
C VAL A 19 20.78 4.82 19.58
N SER A 20 21.25 3.97 18.65
CA SER A 20 22.66 3.65 18.50
C SER A 20 23.48 4.86 18.02
N GLU A 21 22.91 5.66 17.12
CA GLU A 21 23.54 6.90 16.64
C GLU A 21 23.60 7.97 17.76
N ALA A 22 22.53 8.13 18.55
CA ALA A 22 22.52 9.01 19.71
C ALA A 22 23.52 8.54 20.78
N ALA A 23 23.56 7.25 21.11
CA ALA A 23 24.52 6.68 22.05
C ALA A 23 25.97 6.92 21.61
N THR A 24 26.23 6.82 20.31
CA THR A 24 27.53 7.15 19.71
C THR A 24 27.83 8.64 19.90
N ILE A 25 26.92 9.55 19.56
CA ILE A 25 27.11 11.00 19.75
C ILE A 25 27.34 11.35 21.22
N PHE A 26 26.57 10.76 22.15
CA PHE A 26 26.73 10.97 23.58
C PHE A 26 28.08 10.43 24.11
N ALA A 27 28.53 9.26 23.65
CA ALA A 27 29.85 8.73 24.00
C ALA A 27 30.99 9.64 23.54
N ARG A 28 30.83 10.33 22.41
CA ARG A 28 31.79 11.31 21.87
C ARG A 28 31.78 12.67 22.60
N VAL A 29 30.66 13.01 23.25
CA VAL A 29 30.46 14.25 24.02
C VAL A 29 30.89 14.10 25.48
N GLN A 30 30.86 12.88 26.04
CA GLN A 30 31.36 12.62 27.41
C GLN A 30 32.88 12.80 27.47
N TYR A 31 33.28 14.05 27.67
CA TYR A 31 34.65 14.46 27.87
C TYR A 31 35.08 14.09 29.29
N THR A 32 35.94 13.07 29.43
CA THR A 32 36.81 12.93 30.59
C THR A 32 38.06 13.78 30.36
N PRO A 33 38.45 14.69 31.28
CA PRO A 33 39.71 15.39 31.19
C PRO A 33 40.81 14.44 31.67
N SER A 34 41.35 13.61 30.78
CA SER A 34 42.66 13.02 31.03
C SER A 34 43.44 12.96 29.73
N ALA A 35 44.58 13.63 29.76
CA ALA A 35 45.56 13.70 28.71
C ALA A 35 45.93 12.28 28.22
N ASP A 36 45.76 12.03 26.93
CA ASP A 36 46.88 11.74 26.01
C ASP A 36 46.35 11.31 24.64
N THR A 37 46.93 11.95 23.62
CA THR A 37 47.19 11.56 22.23
C THR A 37 46.43 10.36 21.63
N ALA A 38 45.78 10.63 20.48
CA ALA A 38 45.39 9.69 19.40
C ALA A 38 43.92 9.26 19.25
N ASP A 39 42.93 10.15 19.46
CA ASP A 39 41.66 10.07 18.69
C ASP A 39 40.88 11.40 18.72
N SER A 40 41.43 12.45 18.10
CA SER A 40 40.75 13.76 18.01
C SER A 40 39.66 13.81 16.93
N ALA A 41 39.57 12.79 16.06
CA ALA A 41 38.57 12.70 15.00
C ALA A 41 37.19 12.27 15.50
N ASN A 42 37.12 11.72 16.71
CA ASN A 42 35.95 11.05 17.27
C ASN A 42 35.36 11.79 18.48
N LYS A 43 35.86 12.99 18.84
CA LYS A 43 35.41 13.75 20.01
C LYS A 43 34.67 15.01 19.56
N ILE A 44 33.48 15.26 20.11
CA ILE A 44 32.64 16.41 19.74
C ILE A 44 32.64 17.36 20.94
N ALA A 45 33.01 18.63 20.71
CA ALA A 45 32.91 19.63 21.77
C ALA A 45 31.43 19.88 22.09
N PRO A 46 31.05 20.16 23.36
CA PRO A 46 29.64 20.38 23.72
C PRO A 46 28.91 21.45 22.89
N ARG A 47 29.65 22.45 22.39
CA ARG A 47 29.13 23.49 21.49
C ARG A 47 28.73 22.99 20.09
N ASP A 48 29.34 21.90 19.65
CA ASP A 48 29.12 21.29 18.33
C ASP A 48 28.04 20.18 18.39
N MET A 49 27.48 19.92 19.59
CA MET A 49 26.40 18.96 19.80
C MET A 49 25.14 19.26 18.95
N PRO A 50 24.63 20.50 18.84
CA PRO A 50 23.45 20.78 18.03
C PRO A 50 23.65 20.36 16.56
N THR A 51 24.83 20.68 16.00
CA THR A 51 25.22 20.28 14.64
C THR A 51 25.35 18.76 14.50
N ALA A 52 25.93 18.08 15.50
CA ALA A 52 26.04 16.63 15.51
C ALA A 52 24.69 15.90 15.61
N THR A 53 23.70 16.52 16.25
CA THR A 53 22.34 15.95 16.41
C THR A 53 21.38 16.31 15.27
N ASP A 54 21.74 17.22 14.39
CA ASP A 54 20.93 17.59 13.22
C ASP A 54 20.52 16.42 12.30
N PRO A 55 21.42 15.45 11.97
CA PRO A 55 21.01 14.27 11.20
C PRO A 55 19.96 13.41 11.93
N LEU A 56 20.04 13.30 13.26
CA LEU A 56 19.02 12.61 14.06
C LEU A 56 17.66 13.30 13.95
N LYS A 57 17.65 14.63 14.01
CA LYS A 57 16.42 15.43 13.84
C LYS A 57 15.80 15.19 12.47
N HIS A 58 16.60 15.19 11.41
CA HIS A 58 16.11 14.90 10.06
C HIS A 58 15.55 13.49 9.91
N LYS A 59 16.21 12.47 10.48
CA LYS A 59 15.70 11.08 10.50
C LYS A 59 14.37 10.97 11.23
N LEU A 60 14.25 11.58 12.41
CA LEU A 60 13.01 11.59 13.19
C LEU A 60 11.87 12.33 12.49
N GLN A 61 12.17 13.46 11.84
CA GLN A 61 11.18 14.19 11.05
C GLN A 61 10.70 13.38 9.84
N ASN A 62 11.63 12.72 9.15
CA ASN A 62 11.32 11.85 8.02
C ASN A 62 10.48 10.63 8.47
N ALA A 63 10.86 9.97 9.56
CA ALA A 63 10.10 8.88 10.15
C ALA A 63 8.69 9.32 10.55
N ARG A 64 8.54 10.51 11.16
CA ARG A 64 7.23 11.08 11.52
C ARG A 64 6.38 11.38 10.29
N ALA A 65 6.96 11.98 9.25
CA ALA A 65 6.26 12.21 8.00
C ALA A 65 5.80 10.88 7.38
N ALA A 66 6.69 9.89 7.35
CA ALA A 66 6.39 8.54 6.88
C ALA A 66 5.26 7.88 7.67
N LEU A 67 5.26 7.97 9.01
CA LEU A 67 4.15 7.48 9.86
C LEU A 67 2.81 8.09 9.44
N HIS A 68 2.76 9.41 9.27
CA HIS A 68 1.51 10.08 8.86
C HIS A 68 1.06 9.74 7.44
N THR A 69 1.92 9.13 6.60
CA THR A 69 1.51 8.61 5.29
C THR A 69 0.94 7.19 5.32
N LEU A 70 1.03 6.47 6.45
CA LEU A 70 0.46 5.13 6.52
C LEU A 70 -1.08 5.20 6.56
N PRO A 71 -1.76 4.39 5.73
CA PRO A 71 -3.20 4.22 5.83
C PRO A 71 -3.55 3.59 7.18
N ASP A 72 -4.72 3.96 7.72
CA ASP A 72 -5.25 3.46 8.99
C ASP A 72 -4.36 3.69 10.24
N ILE A 73 -3.38 4.61 10.20
CA ILE A 73 -2.56 4.92 11.39
C ILE A 73 -3.36 5.54 12.54
N THR A 74 -4.46 6.22 12.24
CA THR A 74 -5.35 6.82 13.25
C THR A 74 -6.37 5.83 13.80
N ARG A 75 -6.40 4.60 13.28
CA ARG A 75 -7.45 3.64 13.55
C ARG A 75 -6.97 2.57 14.52
N THR A 76 -7.85 2.20 15.44
CA THR A 76 -7.52 1.22 16.47
C THR A 76 -7.69 -0.22 15.95
N ILE A 77 -6.93 -1.16 16.52
CA ILE A 77 -7.04 -2.60 16.23
C ILE A 77 -8.49 -3.11 16.31
N PRO A 78 -9.29 -2.85 17.37
CA PRO A 78 -10.65 -3.37 17.46
C PRO A 78 -11.57 -2.85 16.34
N GLU A 79 -11.38 -1.62 15.87
CA GLU A 79 -12.16 -1.06 14.76
C GLU A 79 -11.80 -1.73 13.42
N GLN A 80 -10.53 -2.11 13.23
CA GLN A 80 -10.08 -2.86 12.06
C GLN A 80 -10.63 -4.28 12.09
N GLU A 81 -10.58 -4.95 13.24
CA GLU A 81 -11.15 -6.30 13.41
C GLU A 81 -12.66 -6.34 13.18
N ALA A 82 -13.39 -5.32 13.65
CA ALA A 82 -14.83 -5.21 13.41
C ALA A 82 -15.13 -5.07 11.91
N GLU A 83 -14.37 -4.25 11.17
CA GLU A 83 -14.53 -4.14 9.73
C GLU A 83 -14.17 -5.44 9.01
N ILE A 84 -13.07 -6.10 9.38
CA ILE A 84 -12.68 -7.38 8.79
C ILE A 84 -13.83 -8.37 8.90
N LYS A 85 -14.51 -8.45 10.05
CA LYS A 85 -15.69 -9.31 10.23
C LYS A 85 -16.83 -8.92 9.28
N LEU A 86 -17.12 -7.63 9.13
CA LEU A 86 -18.17 -7.15 8.22
C LEU A 86 -17.83 -7.45 6.75
N VAL A 87 -16.58 -7.24 6.35
CA VAL A 87 -16.10 -7.51 4.99
C VAL A 87 -16.12 -9.01 4.69
N GLN A 88 -15.70 -9.85 5.64
CA GLN A 88 -15.78 -11.31 5.52
C GLN A 88 -17.23 -11.78 5.35
N ALA A 89 -18.16 -11.28 6.17
CA ALA A 89 -19.58 -11.59 6.02
C ALA A 89 -20.14 -11.13 4.66
N LYS A 90 -19.65 -10.00 4.11
CA LYS A 90 -20.02 -9.54 2.77
C LYS A 90 -19.48 -10.49 1.68
N ILE A 91 -18.24 -10.95 1.80
CA ILE A 91 -17.63 -11.91 0.88
C ILE A 91 -18.40 -13.22 0.90
N GLU A 92 -18.81 -13.71 2.07
CA GLU A 92 -19.61 -14.93 2.18
C GLU A 92 -20.96 -14.80 1.46
N ARG A 93 -21.66 -13.68 1.62
CA ARG A 93 -22.91 -13.43 0.88
C ARG A 93 -22.68 -13.40 -0.63
N GLN A 94 -21.62 -12.74 -1.07
CA GLN A 94 -21.27 -12.66 -2.50
C GLN A 94 -20.93 -14.03 -3.07
N ARG A 95 -20.15 -14.84 -2.34
CA ARG A 95 -19.82 -16.23 -2.71
C ARG A 95 -21.08 -17.09 -2.81
N ALA A 96 -22.00 -16.99 -1.85
CA ALA A 96 -23.26 -17.72 -1.89
C ALA A 96 -24.14 -17.31 -3.09
N ALA A 97 -24.19 -16.01 -3.43
CA ALA A 97 -24.92 -15.53 -4.60
C ALA A 97 -24.31 -16.07 -5.91
N LEU A 98 -22.97 -16.05 -6.03
CA LEU A 98 -22.27 -16.61 -7.19
C LEU A 98 -22.47 -18.11 -7.31
N GLN A 99 -22.52 -18.84 -6.19
CA GLN A 99 -22.80 -20.27 -6.19
C GLN A 99 -24.21 -20.56 -6.71
N LYS A 100 -25.22 -19.82 -6.25
CA LYS A 100 -26.58 -19.94 -6.79
C LYS A 100 -26.63 -19.63 -8.28
N LEU A 101 -25.95 -18.58 -8.73
CA LEU A 101 -25.89 -18.23 -10.15
C LEU A 101 -25.24 -19.36 -10.98
N LYS A 102 -24.17 -19.98 -10.46
CA LYS A 102 -23.54 -21.15 -11.07
C LYS A 102 -24.52 -22.33 -11.16
N GLU A 103 -25.26 -22.61 -10.10
CA GLU A 103 -26.26 -23.68 -10.07
C GLU A 103 -27.40 -23.42 -11.08
N PHE A 104 -27.92 -22.20 -11.15
CA PHE A 104 -28.91 -21.80 -12.17
C PHE A 104 -28.36 -21.95 -13.59
N GLY A 105 -27.12 -21.54 -13.84
CA GLY A 105 -26.48 -21.71 -15.15
C GLY A 105 -26.33 -23.17 -15.56
N LEU A 106 -25.97 -24.06 -14.61
CA LEU A 106 -25.89 -25.49 -14.85
C LEU A 106 -27.26 -26.12 -15.10
N GLN A 107 -28.31 -25.69 -14.38
CA GLN A 107 -29.68 -26.14 -14.62
C GLN A 107 -30.20 -25.68 -15.98
N PHE A 108 -29.93 -24.44 -16.39
CA PHE A 108 -30.27 -23.93 -17.71
C PHE A 108 -29.52 -24.68 -18.83
N ALA A 109 -28.23 -24.95 -18.65
CA ALA A 109 -27.45 -25.76 -19.58
C ALA A 109 -27.99 -27.19 -19.69
N ALA A 110 -28.31 -27.84 -18.55
CA ALA A 110 -28.91 -29.17 -18.54
C ALA A 110 -30.30 -29.18 -19.18
N GLU A 111 -31.16 -28.20 -18.91
CA GLU A 111 -32.50 -28.11 -19.48
C GLU A 111 -32.44 -27.85 -21.00
N SER A 112 -31.55 -26.97 -21.45
CA SER A 112 -31.30 -26.74 -22.89
C SER A 112 -30.77 -27.99 -23.61
N ALA A 113 -29.93 -28.80 -22.95
CA ALA A 113 -29.46 -30.07 -23.47
C ALA A 113 -30.57 -31.14 -23.54
N THR A 114 -31.56 -31.09 -22.64
CA THR A 114 -32.72 -32.00 -22.67
C THR A 114 -33.84 -31.57 -23.61
N LYS A 115 -33.89 -30.29 -23.99
CA LYS A 115 -35.02 -29.68 -24.73
C LYS A 115 -34.68 -29.29 -26.18
N GLY A 116 -33.48 -29.62 -26.66
CA GLY A 116 -32.96 -29.18 -27.95
C GLY A 116 -32.18 -30.22 -28.73
N ASP A 117 -32.82 -31.35 -29.07
CA ASP A 117 -32.77 -31.87 -30.45
C ASP A 117 -33.89 -31.16 -31.22
N GLY A 118 -33.65 -29.88 -31.48
CA GLY A 118 -34.64 -28.94 -31.97
C GLY A 118 -33.89 -27.75 -32.53
N ASP A 119 -33.31 -27.98 -33.69
CA ASP A 119 -32.73 -27.05 -34.64
C ASP A 119 -33.21 -25.59 -34.44
N VAL A 120 -32.41 -24.79 -33.74
CA VAL A 120 -32.53 -23.34 -33.76
C VAL A 120 -31.55 -22.84 -34.81
N GLU A 121 -32.04 -22.82 -36.06
CA GLU A 121 -31.42 -22.05 -37.14
C GLU A 121 -31.32 -20.58 -36.69
N MET A 122 -30.15 -20.16 -36.25
CA MET A 122 -29.80 -18.73 -36.23
C MET A 122 -29.44 -18.33 -37.67
N SER A 123 -30.46 -18.29 -38.52
CA SER A 123 -30.37 -17.79 -39.89
C SER A 123 -30.32 -16.25 -39.88
N GLY A 124 -29.53 -15.73 -40.80
CA GLY A 124 -28.92 -14.42 -40.71
C GLY A 124 -29.88 -13.23 -40.77
N THR A 125 -29.39 -12.10 -40.27
CA THR A 125 -29.60 -10.84 -40.99
C THR A 125 -28.32 -10.01 -40.92
N ALA A 126 -27.40 -10.34 -41.83
CA ALA A 126 -26.47 -9.34 -42.34
C ALA A 126 -27.26 -8.43 -43.28
N ALA A 127 -27.51 -7.20 -42.85
CA ALA A 127 -27.90 -6.11 -43.73
C ALA A 127 -26.99 -4.93 -43.41
N GLY A 128 -26.02 -4.70 -44.30
CA GLY A 128 -25.19 -3.50 -44.31
C GLY A 128 -25.97 -2.27 -44.76
N GLY A 129 -25.39 -1.11 -44.48
CA GLY A 129 -25.83 0.21 -44.93
C GLY A 129 -25.25 1.26 -43.98
N ALA A 130 -24.07 1.79 -44.31
CA ALA A 130 -23.87 3.11 -44.92
C ALA A 130 -23.54 4.16 -43.84
N GLU A 131 -22.29 4.60 -43.76
CA GLU A 131 -21.77 5.81 -44.43
C GLU A 131 -22.32 7.11 -43.82
N GLY A 132 -21.42 7.92 -43.25
CA GLY A 132 -21.69 9.20 -42.59
C GLY A 132 -20.51 9.57 -41.67
N ALA A 133 -19.37 9.96 -42.24
CA ALA A 133 -19.04 11.37 -42.49
C ALA A 133 -18.74 12.17 -41.20
N GLN A 134 -17.44 12.33 -40.94
CA GLN A 134 -16.76 13.63 -40.87
C GLN A 134 -17.24 14.71 -39.88
N GLY A 135 -16.37 15.00 -38.90
CA GLY A 135 -16.34 16.24 -38.11
C GLY A 135 -15.46 16.01 -36.87
N GLY A 136 -14.22 16.48 -36.74
CA GLY A 136 -13.68 17.74 -37.24
C GLY A 136 -13.90 18.86 -36.23
N ASN A 137 -12.93 18.98 -35.31
CA ASN A 137 -12.34 20.24 -34.82
C ASN A 137 -12.66 20.80 -33.41
N SER A 138 -11.54 21.23 -32.80
CA SER A 138 -11.28 22.42 -31.97
C SER A 138 -11.80 22.55 -30.53
N SER A 139 -10.82 22.55 -29.63
CA SER A 139 -10.43 23.61 -28.68
C SER A 139 -11.49 24.44 -27.95
N GLY A 140 -11.34 24.44 -26.62
CA GLY A 140 -11.73 25.49 -25.68
C GLY A 140 -10.96 25.27 -24.38
#